data_AF-A0A1Y4G375-F1
#
_entry.id   AF-A0A1Y4G375-F1
#
_cell.length_a   1.000
_cell.length_b   1.000
_cell.length_c   1.000
_cell.angle_alpha   90.00
_cell.angle_beta   90.00
_cell.angle_gamma   90.00
#
_symmetry.space_group_name_H-M   'P 1'
#
loop_
_entity.id
_entity.type
_entity.pdbx_description
1 polymer ?
#
loop_
_entity_poly.entity_id
_entity_poly.type
_entity_poly.pdbx_seq_one_letter_code
_entity_poly.pdbx_strand_id
1 'polypeptide(L)'
;MQWKPREPKRPAPPLPSNLQDACDARYIYNCQQCGLTLSDLQMMSYRQVKDLLEINAFYADAAAHYDEDEKARKAEAAFWS
;
A
#
# COMPACT_ATOMS: atom_id res chain seq x y z
N MET A 1 20.42 4.38 3.89
CA MET A 1 20.38 3.32 2.86
C MET A 1 19.25 3.65 1.90
N GLN A 2 19.52 3.79 0.60
CA GLN A 2 18.48 4.06 -0.42
C GLN A 2 17.70 2.76 -0.69
N TRP A 3 16.41 2.73 -0.37
CA TRP A 3 15.54 1.61 -0.75
C TRP A 3 15.47 1.51 -2.28
N LYS A 4 15.73 0.31 -2.82
CA LYS A 4 15.57 0.01 -4.24
C LYS A 4 14.40 -0.97 -4.41
N PRO A 5 13.38 -0.65 -5.22
CA PRO A 5 12.30 -1.57 -5.50
C PRO A 5 12.87 -2.87 -6.09
N ARG A 6 12.36 -4.02 -5.64
CA ARG A 6 12.71 -5.30 -6.30
C ARG A 6 11.96 -5.40 -7.62
N GLU A 7 12.68 -5.71 -8.68
CA GLU A 7 12.08 -5.98 -9.98
C GLU A 7 11.15 -7.20 -9.89
N PRO A 8 9.93 -7.12 -10.46
CA PRO A 8 9.02 -8.24 -10.49
C PRO A 8 9.65 -9.44 -11.22
N LYS A 9 9.61 -10.63 -10.59
CA LYS A 9 10.19 -11.87 -11.16
C LYS A 9 9.56 -12.31 -12.49
N ARG A 10 8.42 -11.73 -12.88
CA ARG A 10 7.73 -11.97 -14.14
C ARG A 10 7.14 -10.66 -14.65
N PRO A 11 7.28 -10.34 -15.95
CA PRO A 11 6.54 -9.23 -16.53
C PRO A 11 5.05 -9.52 -16.40
N ALA A 12 4.29 -8.58 -15.84
CA ALA A 12 2.84 -8.70 -15.79
C ALA A 12 2.30 -8.75 -17.23
N PRO A 13 1.29 -9.60 -17.53
CA PRO A 13 0.67 -9.61 -18.83
C PRO A 13 0.12 -8.22 -19.17
N PRO A 14 0.16 -7.81 -20.46
CA PRO A 14 -0.35 -6.51 -20.86
C PRO A 14 -1.83 -6.44 -20.50
N LEU A 15 -2.21 -5.34 -19.86
CA LEU A 15 -3.59 -5.09 -19.51
C LEU A 15 -4.42 -4.99 -20.81
N PRO A 16 -5.61 -5.62 -20.87
CA PRO A 16 -6.51 -5.47 -22.01
C PRO A 16 -6.87 -3.99 -22.22
N SER A 17 -7.10 -3.60 -23.48
CA SER A 17 -7.18 -2.20 -23.95
C SER A 17 -8.25 -1.35 -23.26
N ASN A 18 -9.23 -1.98 -22.61
CA ASN A 18 -10.25 -1.33 -21.81
C ASN A 18 -9.78 -0.88 -20.41
N LEU A 19 -8.61 -1.34 -19.94
CA LEU A 19 -7.96 -0.91 -18.69
C LEU A 19 -6.82 0.09 -18.95
N GLN A 20 -6.70 0.57 -20.20
CA GLN A 20 -5.62 1.42 -20.67
C GLN A 20 -5.82 2.90 -20.33
N ASP A 21 -7.01 3.28 -19.86
CA ASP A 21 -7.27 4.57 -19.19
C ASP A 21 -6.68 4.51 -17.78
N ALA A 22 -5.39 4.87 -17.67
CA ALA A 22 -4.51 5.10 -16.52
C ALA A 22 -4.98 4.86 -15.05
N CYS A 23 -6.25 5.11 -14.71
CA CYS A 23 -6.87 4.85 -13.42
C CYS A 23 -7.00 3.36 -13.10
N ASP A 24 -7.37 2.51 -14.06
CA ASP A 24 -7.62 1.09 -13.79
C ASP A 24 -6.33 0.30 -13.57
N ALA A 25 -5.30 0.58 -14.37
CA ALA A 25 -3.97 0.02 -14.17
C ALA A 25 -3.39 0.40 -12.80
N ARG A 26 -3.57 1.67 -12.38
CA ARG A 26 -3.10 2.15 -11.08
C ARG A 26 -3.90 1.55 -9.92
N TYR A 27 -5.20 1.37 -10.10
CA TYR A 27 -6.05 0.68 -9.15
C TYR A 27 -5.62 -0.76 -8.94
N ILE A 28 -5.44 -1.54 -10.02
CA ILE A 28 -4.97 -2.93 -9.96
C ILE A 28 -3.58 -3.01 -9.33
N TYR A 29 -2.67 -2.11 -9.72
CA TYR A 29 -1.32 -2.06 -9.13
C TYR A 29 -1.36 -1.84 -7.61
N ASN A 30 -2.15 -0.87 -7.14
CA ASN A 30 -2.30 -0.60 -5.71
C ASN A 30 -2.91 -1.81 -4.97
N CYS A 31 -3.88 -2.48 -5.57
CA CYS A 31 -4.46 -3.71 -5.02
C CYS A 31 -3.40 -4.82 -4.88
N GLN A 32 -2.54 -4.99 -5.90
CA GLN A 32 -1.44 -5.95 -5.85
C GLN A 32 -0.39 -5.60 -4.78
N GLN A 33 -0.11 -4.32 -4.54
CA GLN A 33 0.76 -3.90 -3.42
C GLN A 33 0.15 -4.27 -2.05
N CYS A 34 -1.16 -4.44 -1.97
CA CYS A 34 -1.86 -4.94 -0.79
C CYS A 34 -1.99 -6.48 -0.76
N GLY A 35 -1.37 -7.19 -1.70
CA GLY A 35 -1.43 -8.65 -1.79
C GLY A 35 -2.66 -9.21 -2.49
N LEU A 36 -3.50 -8.36 -3.08
CA LEU A 36 -4.72 -8.80 -3.79
C LEU A 36 -4.40 -9.25 -5.21
N THR A 37 -4.97 -10.38 -5.59
CA THR A 37 -4.97 -10.88 -6.97
C THR A 37 -6.19 -10.37 -7.73
N LEU A 38 -6.16 -10.47 -9.07
CA LEU A 38 -7.31 -10.15 -9.90
C LEU A 38 -8.54 -11.01 -9.56
N SER A 39 -8.34 -12.26 -9.12
CA SER A 39 -9.43 -13.14 -8.68
C SER A 39 -10.07 -12.64 -7.39
N ASP A 40 -9.30 -12.09 -6.46
CA ASP A 40 -9.83 -11.51 -5.23
C ASP A 40 -10.70 -10.29 -5.54
N LEU A 41 -10.27 -9.44 -6.47
CA LEU A 41 -11.03 -8.27 -6.92
C LEU A 41 -12.38 -8.64 -7.57
N GLN A 42 -12.54 -9.85 -8.11
CA GLN A 42 -13.81 -10.34 -8.64
C GLN A 42 -14.77 -10.84 -7.55
N MET A 43 -14.24 -11.28 -6.41
CA MET A 43 -15.02 -11.85 -5.30
C MET A 43 -15.32 -10.84 -4.20
N MET A 44 -14.60 -9.71 -4.17
CA MET A 44 -14.72 -8.69 -3.15
C MET A 44 -15.56 -7.51 -3.61
N SER A 45 -16.34 -6.94 -2.70
CA SER A 45 -16.99 -5.67 -2.94
C SER A 45 -15.97 -4.53 -2.97
N TYR A 46 -16.30 -3.47 -3.70
CA TYR A 46 -15.49 -2.24 -3.74
C TYR A 46 -15.12 -1.72 -2.34
N ARG A 47 -16.06 -1.78 -1.39
CA ARG A 47 -15.85 -1.32 -0.02
C ARG A 47 -14.76 -2.12 0.69
N GLN A 48 -14.79 -3.45 0.57
CA GLN A 48 -13.78 -4.31 1.17
C GLN A 48 -12.39 -4.07 0.58
N VAL A 49 -12.30 -3.88 -0.74
CA VAL A 49 -11.02 -3.55 -1.38
C VAL A 49 -10.51 -2.19 -0.88
N LYS A 50 -11.39 -1.19 -0.80
CA LYS A 50 -11.05 0.13 -0.27
C LYS A 50 -10.54 0.06 1.18
N ASP A 51 -11.25 -0.65 2.05
CA ASP A 51 -10.85 -0.80 3.46
C ASP A 51 -9.43 -1.44 3.57
N LEU A 52 -9.11 -2.41 2.71
CA LEU A 52 -7.77 -3.00 2.65
C LEU A 52 -6.69 -2.02 2.17
N LEU A 53 -6.99 -1.21 1.16
CA LEU A 53 -6.06 -0.19 0.68
C LEU A 53 -5.76 0.84 1.78
N GLU A 54 -6.78 1.25 2.54
CA GLU A 54 -6.64 2.19 3.67
C GLU A 54 -5.79 1.59 4.80
N ILE A 55 -6.03 0.33 5.17
CA ILE A 55 -5.23 -0.38 6.18
C ILE A 55 -3.77 -0.48 5.75
N ASN A 56 -3.49 -0.83 4.49
CA ASN A 56 -2.11 -0.91 4.01
C ASN A 56 -1.42 0.46 4.05
N ALA A 57 -2.12 1.53 3.66
CA ALA A 57 -1.59 2.89 3.75
C ALA A 57 -1.25 3.28 5.19
N PHE A 58 -2.13 2.95 6.15
CA PHE A 58 -1.89 3.17 7.58
C PHE A 58 -0.64 2.43 8.07
N TYR A 59 -0.48 1.15 7.71
CA TYR A 59 0.71 0.39 8.11
C TYR A 59 1.99 0.91 7.48
N ALA A 60 1.95 1.32 6.21
CA ALA A 60 3.11 1.88 5.52
C ALA A 60 3.57 3.20 6.18
N ASP A 61 2.62 4.06 6.54
CA ASP A 61 2.86 5.32 7.25
C ASP A 61 3.43 5.07 8.65
N ALA A 62 2.77 4.22 9.45
CA ALA A 62 3.23 3.87 10.79
C ALA A 62 4.63 3.24 10.77
N ALA A 63 4.94 2.39 9.78
CA ALA A 63 6.27 1.81 9.64
C ALA A 63 7.34 2.85 9.23
N ALA A 64 6.97 3.85 8.44
CA ALA A 64 7.89 4.90 8.00
C ALA A 64 8.22 5.90 9.13
N HIS A 65 7.24 6.20 9.98
CA HIS A 65 7.36 7.22 11.02
C HIS A 65 7.58 6.65 12.44
N TYR A 66 7.63 5.33 12.60
CA TYR A 66 7.79 4.65 13.89
C TYR A 66 8.90 5.24 14.78
N ASP A 67 10.11 5.43 14.22
CA ASP A 67 11.25 5.93 14.99
C ASP A 67 11.10 7.40 15.40
N GLU A 68 10.40 8.20 14.61
CA GLU A 68 10.09 9.61 14.90
C GLU A 68 9.04 9.68 16.00
N ASP A 69 7.99 8.86 15.91
CA ASP A 69 6.94 8.75 16.91
C ASP A 69 7.48 8.26 18.26
N GLU A 70 8.38 7.26 18.27
CA GLU A 70 9.02 6.80 19.51
C GLU A 70 9.91 7.88 20.15
N LYS A 71 10.60 8.68 19.33
CA LYS A 71 11.40 9.81 19.84
C LYS A 71 10.51 10.92 20.39
N ALA A 72 9.43 11.25 19.69
CA ALA A 72 8.44 12.22 20.15
C ALA A 72 7.83 11.79 21.48
N ARG A 73 7.39 10.53 21.58
CA ARG A 73 6.82 9.94 22.81
C ARG A 73 7.78 10.05 24.01
N LYS A 74 9.08 9.77 23.80
CA LYS A 74 10.09 9.91 24.85
C LYS A 74 10.33 11.36 25.25
N ALA A 75 10.37 12.28 24.29
CA ALA A 75 10.55 13.69 24.54
C ALA A 75 9.35 14.30 25.29
N GLU A 76 8.12 13.94 24.91
CA GLU A 76 6.92 14.35 25.64
C GLU A 76 6.92 13.84 27.07
N ALA A 77 7.24 12.55 27.28
CA ALA A 77 7.33 11.98 28.62
C ALA A 77 8.36 12.70 29.51
N ALA A 78 9.47 13.17 28.93
CA ALA A 78 10.49 13.94 29.65
C ALA A 78 10.09 15.41 29.89
N PHE A 79 9.25 15.99 29.03
CA PHE A 79 8.74 17.36 29.22
C PHE A 79 7.70 17.45 30.34
N TRP A 80 6.85 16.42 30.47
CA TRP A 80 5.77 16.38 31.45
C TRP A 80 6.14 15.73 32.79
N SER A 81 7.39 15.28 32.98
CA SER A 81 7.92 14.75 34.25
C SER A 81 8.42 15.87 35.16
#